data_AF-A0A852ZYQ7-F1
#
_entry.id   AF-A0A852ZYQ7-F1
#
_cell.length_a   1.000
_cell.length_b   1.000
_cell.length_c   1.000
_cell.angle_alpha   90.00
_cell.angle_beta   90.00
_cell.angle_gamma   90.00
#
_symmetry.space_group_name_H-M   'P 1'
#
loop_
_entity.id
_entity.type
_entity.pdbx_description
1 polymer ?
#
loop_
_entity_poly.entity_id
_entity_poly.type
_entity_poly.pdbx_seq_one_letter_code
_entity_poly.pdbx_strand_id
1 'polypeptide(L)'
;MSGIRGARTASIALVVALALAGCSGGDGDGDTEALPTATDSWPAQPSPTASPTLSPQEYRAELIAATYDLEVALDEVARADGMDALDVAIGEAAVAADAGAVALSAVEPPDDAAVEHADLTTALEDLGTDLTDLQTAMELSEVCAPSSTLGRLGASENLAAVAGVSRALGDKGYDMTLTLPSFPEERTRRLDNGTFVADGSRNGLGELTIDNGTSSDTVVTLARGDDAAFAVYVRAESEFTVYSISDASYTIYYASGADWDSETESFTRDCGFSRFEGEAAFETTSSTYTTYSITLHPVEDGNATTRPVDPEEFPDL
;
A
#
# COMPACT_ATOMS: atom_id res chain seq x y z
N MET A 1 -12.41 -22.82 -37.91
CA MET A 1 -13.74 -22.18 -37.72
C MET A 1 -13.98 -22.07 -36.22
N SER A 2 -14.40 -20.88 -35.75
CA SER A 2 -14.49 -20.42 -34.35
C SER A 2 -13.13 -20.20 -33.65
N GLY A 3 -12.64 -19.00 -33.32
CA GLY A 3 -13.20 -17.65 -33.39
C GLY A 3 -13.77 -17.19 -32.05
N ILE A 4 -12.92 -16.77 -31.09
CA ILE A 4 -13.32 -15.93 -29.96
C ILE A 4 -12.26 -14.84 -29.78
N ARG A 5 -12.70 -13.59 -29.95
CA ARG A 5 -11.92 -12.35 -29.92
C ARG A 5 -11.82 -11.85 -28.48
N GLY A 6 -10.65 -11.31 -28.13
CA GLY A 6 -10.40 -10.59 -26.89
C GLY A 6 -11.23 -9.32 -26.75
N ALA A 7 -11.63 -9.03 -25.52
CA ALA A 7 -12.28 -7.80 -25.13
C ALA A 7 -11.22 -6.80 -24.65
N ARG A 8 -11.10 -5.69 -25.38
CA ARG A 8 -10.41 -4.47 -24.94
C ARG A 8 -11.46 -3.58 -24.28
N THR A 9 -11.28 -3.23 -23.01
CA THR A 9 -12.10 -2.22 -22.32
C THR A 9 -11.52 -0.84 -22.59
N ALA A 10 -12.30 -0.02 -23.28
CA ALA A 10 -12.03 1.38 -23.55
C ALA A 10 -12.79 2.24 -22.54
N SER A 11 -12.09 3.19 -21.93
CA SER A 11 -12.62 4.19 -21.00
C SER A 11 -13.67 5.09 -21.68
N ILE A 12 -14.84 5.24 -21.04
CA ILE A 12 -15.90 6.15 -21.49
C ILE A 12 -16.00 7.29 -20.49
N ALA A 13 -15.66 8.50 -20.96
CA ALA A 13 -15.94 9.76 -20.29
C ALA A 13 -17.44 10.05 -20.36
N LEU A 14 -18.07 10.29 -19.20
CA LEU A 14 -19.46 10.71 -19.10
C LEU A 14 -19.52 12.24 -18.94
N VAL A 15 -20.12 12.90 -19.91
CA VAL A 15 -20.53 14.32 -19.87
C VAL A 15 -22.01 14.37 -20.29
N VAL A 16 -22.71 15.43 -19.88
CA VAL A 16 -24.05 15.92 -20.37
C VAL A 16 -25.23 15.42 -19.51
N ALA A 17 -26.24 16.20 -19.09
CA ALA A 17 -26.58 17.63 -19.20
C ALA A 17 -27.64 18.01 -18.12
N LEU A 18 -27.66 19.31 -17.78
CA LEU A 18 -28.75 20.03 -17.13
C LEU A 18 -30.00 20.07 -18.02
N ALA A 19 -31.18 19.79 -17.44
CA ALA A 19 -32.47 20.08 -18.07
C ALA A 19 -33.31 20.98 -17.14
N LEU A 20 -33.57 22.21 -17.58
CA LEU A 20 -34.58 23.12 -17.04
C LEU A 20 -35.94 22.74 -17.63
N ALA A 21 -36.96 22.63 -16.77
CA ALA A 21 -38.36 22.62 -17.19
C ALA A 21 -39.18 23.49 -16.22
N GLY A 22 -39.71 24.59 -16.75
CA GLY A 22 -40.80 25.34 -16.16
C GLY A 22 -42.09 25.14 -16.95
N CYS A 23 -43.24 25.37 -16.30
CA CYS A 23 -44.55 25.77 -16.84
C CYS A 23 -45.42 26.15 -15.61
N SER A 24 -45.92 27.40 -15.50
CA SER A 24 -47.20 27.91 -16.05
C SER A 24 -48.41 27.22 -15.38
N GLY A 25 -49.40 27.85 -14.73
CA GLY A 25 -49.93 29.22 -14.72
C GLY A 25 -51.48 29.10 -14.66
N GLY A 26 -52.20 29.96 -13.92
CA GLY A 26 -53.67 30.01 -14.00
C GLY A 26 -54.40 30.66 -12.81
N ASP A 27 -54.78 31.92 -12.99
CA ASP A 27 -55.58 32.80 -12.12
C ASP A 27 -57.06 32.39 -11.92
N GLY A 28 -57.67 32.87 -10.82
CA GLY A 28 -59.12 32.83 -10.58
C GLY A 28 -59.54 33.67 -9.37
N ASP A 29 -60.11 34.83 -9.65
CA ASP A 29 -60.49 35.98 -8.81
C ASP A 29 -61.76 35.75 -7.94
N GLY A 30 -61.95 36.63 -6.94
CA GLY A 30 -63.27 36.92 -6.33
C GLY A 30 -63.46 36.58 -4.85
N ASP A 31 -63.20 37.54 -3.95
CA ASP A 31 -64.24 38.41 -3.36
C ASP A 31 -63.79 39.05 -2.03
N THR A 32 -64.02 40.36 -1.95
CA THR A 32 -63.80 41.27 -0.82
C THR A 32 -64.75 41.02 0.35
N GLU A 33 -64.21 40.89 1.57
CA GLU A 33 -64.83 41.39 2.80
C GLU A 33 -63.78 41.99 3.75
N ALA A 34 -64.15 43.09 4.39
CA ALA A 34 -63.28 43.96 5.16
C ALA A 34 -63.41 43.73 6.68
N LEU A 35 -62.25 43.70 7.37
CA LEU A 35 -61.95 44.05 8.78
C LEU A 35 -62.57 43.16 9.90
N PRO A 36 -61.84 42.87 11.00
CA PRO A 36 -61.12 43.87 11.80
C PRO A 36 -59.65 43.55 12.14
N THR A 37 -58.91 44.62 12.43
CA THR A 37 -57.62 44.63 13.12
C THR A 37 -57.71 43.91 14.47
N ALA A 38 -57.15 42.70 14.54
CA ALA A 38 -56.78 42.05 15.79
C ALA A 38 -55.27 42.20 15.98
N THR A 39 -54.88 43.01 16.97
CA THR A 39 -53.54 42.97 17.55
C THR A 39 -53.40 41.69 18.35
N ASP A 40 -53.10 40.58 17.68
CA ASP A 40 -52.69 39.35 18.34
C ASP A 40 -51.16 39.30 18.39
N SER A 41 -50.65 39.70 19.55
CA SER A 41 -49.29 39.46 19.99
C SER A 41 -49.08 37.95 20.08
N TRP A 42 -48.47 37.35 19.06
CA TRP A 42 -48.00 35.97 19.18
C TRP A 42 -47.01 35.87 20.35
N PRO A 43 -47.16 34.88 21.26
CA PRO A 43 -46.13 34.60 22.23
C PRO A 43 -44.85 34.25 21.45
N ALA A 44 -43.75 34.89 21.82
CA ALA A 44 -42.43 34.58 21.29
C ALA A 44 -42.19 33.08 21.39
N GLN A 45 -41.92 32.45 20.25
CA GLN A 45 -41.47 31.06 20.19
C GLN A 45 -40.26 30.93 21.13
N PRO A 46 -40.23 29.96 22.06
CA PRO A 46 -39.09 29.79 22.93
C PRO A 46 -37.85 29.60 22.05
N SER A 47 -36.84 30.45 22.25
CA SER A 47 -35.52 30.28 21.65
C SER A 47 -35.03 28.86 21.95
N PRO A 48 -34.38 28.16 20.99
CA PRO A 48 -33.79 26.87 21.29
C PRO A 48 -32.83 27.07 22.45
N THR A 49 -33.08 26.39 23.56
CA THR A 49 -32.11 26.26 24.65
C THR A 49 -30.87 25.66 24.02
N ALA A 50 -29.77 26.41 23.98
CA ALA A 50 -28.48 25.88 23.54
C ALA A 50 -28.21 24.62 24.38
N SER A 51 -28.09 23.47 23.72
CA SER A 51 -27.54 22.27 24.35
C SER A 51 -26.18 22.67 24.96
N PRO A 52 -25.87 22.28 26.21
CA PRO A 52 -24.58 22.64 26.77
C PRO A 52 -23.49 21.90 25.97
N THR A 53 -22.75 22.64 25.14
CA THR A 53 -21.48 22.18 24.58
C THR A 53 -20.55 21.77 25.72
N LEU A 54 -19.74 20.73 25.54
CA LEU A 54 -18.78 20.28 26.55
C LEU A 54 -17.88 21.43 27.01
N SER A 55 -17.49 21.43 28.29
CA SER A 55 -16.48 22.38 28.74
C SER A 55 -15.13 22.08 28.05
N PRO A 56 -14.23 23.06 27.89
CA PRO A 56 -12.92 22.82 27.28
C PRO A 56 -12.07 21.76 27.97
N GLN A 57 -12.27 21.51 29.26
CA GLN A 57 -11.56 20.46 29.98
C GLN A 57 -12.16 19.08 29.71
N GLU A 58 -13.49 18.97 29.66
CA GLU A 58 -14.17 17.71 29.34
C GLU A 58 -13.88 17.31 27.90
N TYR A 59 -13.95 18.25 26.95
CA TYR A 59 -13.65 17.96 25.54
C TYR A 59 -12.21 17.46 25.33
N ARG A 60 -11.22 18.02 26.03
CA ARG A 60 -9.84 17.49 26.01
C ARG A 60 -9.74 16.07 26.55
N ALA A 61 -10.49 15.75 27.61
CA ALA A 61 -10.49 14.40 28.16
C ALA A 61 -11.08 13.39 27.16
N GLU A 62 -12.14 13.77 26.44
CA GLU A 62 -12.71 12.94 25.36
C GLU A 62 -11.71 12.74 24.21
N LEU A 63 -11.02 13.79 23.75
CA LEU A 63 -9.99 13.68 22.72
C LEU A 63 -8.87 12.71 23.12
N ILE A 64 -8.33 12.86 24.34
CA ILE A 64 -7.27 11.98 24.86
C ILE A 64 -7.76 10.55 24.94
N ALA A 65 -8.97 10.32 25.48
CA ALA A 65 -9.53 8.99 25.62
C ALA A 65 -9.75 8.31 24.25
N ALA A 66 -10.23 9.07 23.26
CA ALA A 66 -10.50 8.55 21.92
C ALA A 66 -9.24 8.18 21.13
N THR A 67 -8.10 8.85 21.38
CA THR A 67 -6.86 8.62 20.62
C THR A 67 -5.81 7.79 21.35
N TYR A 68 -6.05 7.47 22.63
CA TYR A 68 -5.07 6.76 23.47
C TYR A 68 -4.68 5.39 22.91
N ASP A 69 -5.66 4.56 22.54
CA ASP A 69 -5.38 3.22 22.03
C ASP A 69 -4.65 3.26 20.68
N LEU A 70 -4.93 4.27 19.84
CA LEU A 70 -4.23 4.49 18.58
C LEU A 70 -2.76 4.85 18.82
N GLU A 71 -2.49 5.74 19.77
CA GLU A 71 -1.11 6.11 20.13
C GLU A 71 -0.31 4.88 20.54
N VAL A 72 -0.88 4.04 21.41
CA VAL A 72 -0.25 2.80 21.86
C VAL A 72 -0.02 1.84 20.69
N ALA A 73 -1.02 1.63 19.85
CA ALA A 73 -0.92 0.71 18.73
C ALA A 73 0.12 1.16 17.69
N LEU A 74 0.21 2.46 17.38
CA LEU A 74 1.24 2.99 16.49
C LEU A 74 2.66 2.85 17.09
N ASP A 75 2.80 2.99 18.40
CA ASP A 75 4.06 2.77 19.11
C ASP A 75 4.54 1.30 19.01
N GLU A 76 3.59 0.35 19.04
CA GLU A 76 3.84 -1.08 18.79
C GLU A 76 4.19 -1.34 17.32
N VAL A 77 3.48 -0.72 16.35
CA VAL A 77 3.83 -0.78 14.92
C VAL A 77 5.28 -0.36 14.69
N ALA A 78 5.73 0.72 15.33
CA ALA A 78 7.09 1.22 15.20
C ALA A 78 8.15 0.30 15.84
N ARG A 79 7.77 -0.61 16.74
CA ARG A 79 8.65 -1.55 17.46
C ARG A 79 8.54 -2.98 16.99
N ALA A 80 7.58 -3.29 16.13
CA ALA A 80 7.33 -4.64 15.65
C ALA A 80 8.59 -5.22 15.00
N ASP A 81 8.93 -6.45 15.40
CA ASP A 81 10.10 -7.18 14.90
C ASP A 81 9.62 -8.32 13.97
N GLY A 82 9.85 -8.15 12.67
CA GLY A 82 9.39 -9.08 11.63
C GLY A 82 7.98 -8.78 11.11
N MET A 83 7.62 -9.45 10.02
CA MET A 83 6.39 -9.18 9.27
C MET A 83 5.12 -9.62 10.03
N ASP A 84 5.14 -10.77 10.70
CA ASP A 84 3.96 -11.28 11.44
C ASP A 84 3.57 -10.36 12.60
N ALA A 85 4.56 -9.92 13.38
CA ALA A 85 4.33 -8.98 14.48
C ALA A 85 3.84 -7.62 13.96
N LEU A 86 4.37 -7.20 12.81
CA LEU A 86 3.99 -5.94 12.18
C LEU A 86 2.56 -5.98 11.63
N ASP A 87 2.15 -7.09 11.01
CA ASP A 87 0.77 -7.29 10.54
C ASP A 87 -0.24 -7.18 11.69
N VAL A 88 0.04 -7.87 12.80
CA VAL A 88 -0.79 -7.81 14.01
C VAL A 88 -0.87 -6.38 14.54
N ALA A 89 0.27 -5.70 14.68
CA ALA A 89 0.30 -4.33 15.20
C ALA A 89 -0.44 -3.34 14.29
N ILE A 90 -0.33 -3.48 12.97
CA ILE A 90 -1.06 -2.65 11.99
C ILE A 90 -2.57 -2.89 12.11
N GLY A 91 -3.01 -4.15 12.23
CA GLY A 91 -4.41 -4.48 12.44
C GLY A 91 -4.97 -3.91 13.74
N GLU A 92 -4.21 -3.97 14.83
CA GLU A 92 -4.59 -3.33 16.10
C GLU A 92 -4.67 -1.81 15.98
N ALA A 93 -3.75 -1.18 15.24
CA ALA A 93 -3.78 0.25 14.98
C ALA A 93 -4.99 0.65 14.13
N ALA A 94 -5.37 -0.14 13.13
CA ALA A 94 -6.56 0.09 12.31
C ALA A 94 -7.83 0.07 13.17
N VAL A 95 -7.98 -0.97 14.01
CA VAL A 95 -9.10 -1.08 14.95
C VAL A 95 -9.15 0.09 15.93
N ALA A 96 -7.99 0.52 16.44
CA ALA A 96 -7.92 1.65 17.37
C ALA A 96 -8.28 2.98 16.70
N ALA A 97 -7.87 3.20 15.45
CA ALA A 97 -8.25 4.38 14.67
C ALA A 97 -9.77 4.44 14.47
N ASP A 98 -10.38 3.34 14.02
CA ASP A 98 -11.84 3.23 13.82
C ASP A 98 -12.61 3.43 15.14
N ALA A 99 -12.15 2.82 16.23
CA ALA A 99 -12.75 2.98 17.55
C ALA A 99 -12.69 4.44 18.03
N GLY A 100 -11.56 5.12 17.80
CA GLY A 100 -11.40 6.54 18.10
C GLY A 100 -12.35 7.41 17.30
N ALA A 101 -12.48 7.18 15.99
CA ALA A 101 -13.44 7.87 15.14
C ALA A 101 -14.89 7.69 15.63
N VAL A 102 -15.29 6.45 15.93
CA VAL A 102 -16.63 6.15 16.46
C VAL A 102 -16.86 6.86 17.79
N ALA A 103 -15.87 6.86 18.70
CA ALA A 103 -15.98 7.56 19.97
C ALA A 103 -16.17 9.07 19.78
N LEU A 104 -15.38 9.70 18.90
CA LEU A 104 -15.50 11.13 18.61
C LEU A 104 -16.83 11.48 17.95
N SER A 105 -17.36 10.64 17.06
CA SER A 105 -18.65 10.89 16.40
C SER A 105 -19.84 11.03 17.37
N ALA A 106 -19.70 10.54 18.62
CA ALA A 106 -20.71 10.65 19.66
C ALA A 106 -20.54 11.87 20.58
N VAL A 107 -19.49 12.67 20.36
CA VAL A 107 -19.12 13.83 21.19
C VAL A 107 -19.58 15.12 20.50
N GLU A 108 -20.21 16.02 21.25
CA GLU A 108 -20.53 17.38 20.78
C GLU A 108 -19.38 18.32 21.16
N PRO A 109 -18.56 18.78 20.19
CA PRO A 109 -17.41 19.65 20.48
C PRO A 109 -17.85 21.09 20.83
N PRO A 110 -16.98 21.88 21.47
CA PRO A 110 -17.13 23.34 21.52
C PRO A 110 -17.23 23.96 20.12
N ASP A 111 -18.02 25.03 19.97
CA ASP A 111 -18.29 25.68 18.67
C ASP A 111 -17.01 26.09 17.92
N ASP A 112 -15.98 26.52 18.65
CA ASP A 112 -14.70 26.94 18.08
C ASP A 112 -13.79 25.79 17.66
N ALA A 113 -14.10 24.54 18.01
CA ALA A 113 -13.37 23.32 17.64
C ALA A 113 -14.16 22.41 16.67
N ALA A 114 -15.39 22.77 16.30
CA ALA A 114 -16.29 21.89 15.55
C ALA A 114 -15.74 21.42 14.19
N VAL A 115 -14.97 22.27 13.50
CA VAL A 115 -14.35 21.93 12.20
C VAL A 115 -13.24 20.90 12.41
N GLU A 116 -12.29 21.18 13.29
CA GLU A 116 -11.16 20.29 13.55
C GLU A 116 -11.60 18.98 14.20
N HIS A 117 -12.69 18.98 14.97
CA HIS A 117 -13.32 17.76 15.46
C HIS A 117 -13.81 16.85 14.33
N ALA A 118 -14.52 17.42 13.35
CA ALA A 118 -14.98 16.69 12.18
C ALA A 118 -13.79 16.19 11.34
N ASP A 119 -12.79 17.05 11.12
CA ASP A 119 -11.58 16.70 10.39
C ASP A 119 -10.80 15.57 11.09
N LEU A 120 -10.72 15.56 12.43
CA LEU A 120 -10.07 14.50 13.18
C LEU A 120 -10.83 13.18 13.03
N THR A 121 -12.15 13.22 13.15
CA THR A 121 -13.00 12.03 13.01
C THR A 121 -12.79 11.39 11.64
N THR A 122 -12.86 12.18 10.56
CA THR A 122 -12.59 11.69 9.20
C THR A 122 -11.15 11.21 9.03
N ALA A 123 -10.16 11.94 9.54
CA ALA A 123 -8.76 11.54 9.42
C ALA A 123 -8.47 10.20 10.13
N LEU A 124 -9.19 9.89 11.23
CA LEU A 124 -9.08 8.60 11.91
C LEU A 124 -9.74 7.47 11.10
N GLU A 125 -10.91 7.67 10.51
CA GLU A 125 -11.56 6.69 9.63
C GLU A 125 -10.71 6.39 8.38
N ASP A 126 -10.17 7.44 7.77
CA ASP A 126 -9.32 7.32 6.59
C ASP A 126 -7.98 6.63 6.94
N LEU A 127 -7.41 6.90 8.12
CA LEU A 127 -6.23 6.19 8.61
C LEU A 127 -6.51 4.71 8.89
N GLY A 128 -7.66 4.35 9.46
CA GLY A 128 -8.08 2.96 9.64
C GLY A 128 -8.17 2.21 8.31
N THR A 129 -8.66 2.89 7.28
CA THR A 129 -8.70 2.38 5.90
C THR A 129 -7.29 2.18 5.33
N ASP A 130 -6.40 3.18 5.44
CA ASP A 130 -5.01 3.07 4.97
C ASP A 130 -4.27 1.89 5.62
N LEU A 131 -4.46 1.68 6.92
CA LEU A 131 -3.83 0.59 7.66
C LEU A 131 -4.36 -0.78 7.21
N THR A 132 -5.66 -0.89 6.93
CA THR A 132 -6.28 -2.11 6.36
C THR A 132 -5.78 -2.38 4.94
N ASP A 133 -5.66 -1.35 4.11
CA ASP A 133 -5.09 -1.45 2.76
C ASP A 133 -3.61 -1.85 2.83
N LEU A 134 -2.88 -1.40 3.85
CA LEU A 134 -1.49 -1.81 4.07
C LEU A 134 -1.38 -3.30 4.44
N GLN A 135 -2.28 -3.85 5.25
CA GLN A 135 -2.33 -5.30 5.49
C GLN A 135 -2.60 -6.07 4.19
N THR A 136 -3.54 -5.58 3.36
CA THR A 136 -3.81 -6.17 2.05
C THR A 136 -2.56 -6.13 1.15
N ALA A 137 -1.81 -5.03 1.18
CA ALA A 137 -0.55 -4.89 0.45
C ALA A 137 0.53 -5.89 0.92
N MET A 138 0.56 -6.23 2.21
CA MET A 138 1.43 -7.28 2.76
C MET A 138 1.00 -8.66 2.24
N GLU A 139 -0.29 -8.98 2.27
CA GLU A 139 -0.84 -10.24 1.74
C GLU A 139 -0.57 -10.42 0.24
N LEU A 140 -0.63 -9.33 -0.53
CA LEU A 140 -0.37 -9.31 -1.96
C LEU A 140 1.12 -9.19 -2.32
N SER A 141 2.01 -9.18 -1.31
CA SER A 141 3.47 -9.00 -1.50
C SER A 141 3.86 -7.70 -2.22
N GLU A 142 3.02 -6.66 -2.15
CA GLU A 142 3.40 -5.30 -2.60
C GLU A 142 4.43 -4.68 -1.64
N VAL A 143 4.36 -5.03 -0.36
CA VAL A 143 5.37 -4.74 0.66
C VAL A 143 5.78 -6.05 1.34
N CYS A 144 7.07 -6.31 1.44
CA CYS A 144 7.62 -7.62 1.81
C CYS A 144 8.62 -7.56 2.96
N ALA A 145 8.94 -6.36 3.43
CA ALA A 145 9.85 -6.15 4.54
C ALA A 145 9.29 -5.10 5.52
N PRO A 146 9.67 -5.15 6.81
CA PRO A 146 9.28 -4.13 7.78
C PRO A 146 9.67 -2.71 7.33
N SER A 147 10.84 -2.56 6.70
CA SER A 147 11.33 -1.27 6.22
C SER A 147 10.44 -0.62 5.15
N SER A 148 9.95 -1.41 4.17
CA SER A 148 9.02 -0.92 3.15
C SER A 148 7.64 -0.63 3.70
N THR A 149 7.15 -1.48 4.62
CA THR A 149 5.82 -1.31 5.23
C THR A 149 5.79 -0.05 6.09
N LEU A 150 6.79 0.13 6.96
CA LEU A 150 6.93 1.34 7.77
C LEU A 150 7.20 2.58 6.90
N GLY A 151 7.94 2.41 5.80
CA GLY A 151 8.14 3.47 4.80
C GLY A 151 6.84 3.96 4.15
N ARG A 152 5.96 3.01 3.76
CA ARG A 152 4.64 3.31 3.17
C ARG A 152 3.72 3.98 4.20
N LEU A 153 3.70 3.50 5.43
CA LEU A 153 2.94 4.13 6.52
C LEU A 153 3.44 5.55 6.82
N GLY A 154 4.76 5.76 6.86
CA GLY A 154 5.36 7.08 7.05
C GLY A 154 5.03 8.08 5.94
N ALA A 155 4.69 7.59 4.74
CA ALA A 155 4.26 8.39 3.60
C ALA A 155 2.73 8.58 3.52
N SER A 156 1.94 8.01 4.44
CA SER A 156 0.48 8.15 4.44
C SER A 156 0.05 9.61 4.65
N GLU A 157 -0.78 10.09 3.73
CA GLU A 157 -1.39 11.42 3.82
C GLU A 157 -2.38 11.50 4.99
N ASN A 158 -3.06 10.40 5.31
CA ASN A 158 -4.05 10.35 6.39
C ASN A 158 -3.39 10.32 7.78
N LEU A 159 -2.25 9.64 7.92
CA LEU A 159 -1.43 9.75 9.14
C LEU A 159 -0.92 11.19 9.33
N ALA A 160 -0.48 11.84 8.24
CA ALA A 160 -0.08 13.24 8.28
C ALA A 160 -1.26 14.18 8.60
N ALA A 161 -2.47 13.86 8.14
CA ALA A 161 -3.69 14.59 8.44
C ALA A 161 -4.04 14.51 9.94
N VAL A 162 -4.00 13.33 10.55
CA VAL A 162 -4.19 13.16 12.01
C VAL A 162 -3.19 14.02 12.79
N ALA A 163 -1.91 13.98 12.41
CA ALA A 163 -0.88 14.83 13.00
C ALA A 163 -1.15 16.33 12.81
N GLY A 164 -1.68 16.72 11.65
CA GLY A 164 -2.07 18.08 11.30
C GLY A 164 -3.21 18.60 12.15
N VAL A 165 -4.29 17.84 12.24
CA VAL A 165 -5.49 18.20 12.99
C VAL A 165 -5.21 18.24 14.50
N SER A 166 -4.40 17.30 15.01
CA SER A 166 -3.90 17.32 16.40
C SER A 166 -3.26 18.66 16.77
N ARG A 167 -2.39 19.18 15.89
CA ARG A 167 -1.75 20.49 16.08
C ARG A 167 -2.74 21.65 16.02
N ALA A 168 -3.70 21.61 15.07
CA ALA A 168 -4.72 22.64 14.94
C ALA A 168 -5.64 22.72 16.17
N LEU A 169 -5.99 21.58 16.77
CA LEU A 169 -6.73 21.51 18.04
C LEU A 169 -5.88 22.05 19.20
N GLY A 170 -4.59 21.70 19.27
CA GLY A 170 -3.64 22.24 20.25
C GLY A 170 -3.51 23.77 20.21
N ASP A 171 -3.45 24.36 19.02
CA ASP A 171 -3.40 25.82 18.83
C ASP A 171 -4.65 26.55 19.39
N LYS A 172 -5.78 25.82 19.52
CA LYS A 172 -7.02 26.29 20.14
C LYS A 172 -7.11 25.97 21.64
N GLY A 173 -6.09 25.34 22.21
CA GLY A 173 -6.03 24.95 23.62
C GLY A 173 -6.67 23.59 23.91
N TYR A 174 -6.88 22.76 22.89
CA TYR A 174 -7.43 21.40 22.99
C TYR A 174 -6.36 20.32 22.75
N ASP A 175 -5.22 20.42 23.43
CA ASP A 175 -4.14 19.45 23.31
C ASP A 175 -4.59 18.03 23.71
N MET A 176 -4.42 17.07 22.80
CA MET A 176 -4.79 15.66 22.97
C MET A 176 -3.59 14.74 23.29
N THR A 177 -2.38 15.31 23.43
CA THR A 177 -1.13 14.60 23.78
C THR A 177 -0.75 13.43 22.85
N LEU A 178 -1.32 13.35 21.65
CA LEU A 178 -1.02 12.29 20.68
C LEU A 178 0.44 12.38 20.20
N THR A 179 1.27 11.41 20.61
CA THR A 179 2.67 11.32 20.19
C THR A 179 2.81 10.27 19.10
N LEU A 180 2.87 10.71 17.84
CA LEU A 180 3.07 9.80 16.71
C LEU A 180 4.54 9.40 16.57
N PRO A 181 4.85 8.09 16.40
CA PRO A 181 6.20 7.65 16.06
C PRO A 181 6.68 8.27 14.74
N SER A 182 7.99 8.47 14.64
CA SER A 182 8.61 8.80 13.35
C SER A 182 8.87 7.51 12.56
N PHE A 183 8.18 7.35 11.44
CA PHE A 183 8.44 6.26 10.51
C PHE A 183 9.57 6.64 9.53
N PRO A 184 10.35 5.66 9.04
CA PRO A 184 11.38 5.89 8.03
C PRO A 184 10.76 6.38 6.71
N GLU A 185 11.55 7.09 5.90
CA GLU A 185 11.15 7.41 4.52
C GLU A 185 11.25 6.17 3.62
N GLU A 186 10.32 6.06 2.66
CA GLU A 186 10.40 5.05 1.61
C GLU A 186 11.68 5.21 0.78
N ARG A 187 12.31 4.08 0.43
CA ARG A 187 13.54 4.04 -0.37
C ARG A 187 13.34 3.27 -1.65
N THR A 188 14.15 3.59 -2.66
CA THR A 188 14.22 2.86 -3.93
C THR A 188 15.68 2.58 -4.29
N ARG A 189 16.21 1.49 -3.75
CA ARG A 189 17.57 0.99 -3.97
C ARG A 189 17.61 0.01 -5.14
N ARG A 190 18.68 0.07 -5.93
CA ARG A 190 18.92 -0.82 -7.08
C ARG A 190 20.41 -1.10 -7.20
N LEU A 191 20.78 -2.33 -7.55
CA LEU A 191 22.17 -2.69 -7.88
C LEU A 191 22.44 -2.45 -9.36
N ASP A 192 23.71 -2.46 -9.75
CA ASP A 192 24.09 -2.43 -11.17
C ASP A 192 23.72 -3.74 -11.87
N ASN A 193 23.34 -3.65 -13.15
CA ASN A 193 22.99 -4.82 -13.95
C ASN A 193 24.20 -5.75 -14.07
N GLY A 194 24.01 -7.04 -13.77
CA GLY A 194 25.07 -8.04 -13.73
C GLY A 194 25.83 -8.14 -12.41
N THR A 195 25.38 -7.47 -11.35
CA THR A 195 25.98 -7.60 -10.01
C THR A 195 25.73 -9.01 -9.49
N PHE A 196 26.79 -9.75 -9.15
CA PHE A 196 26.65 -11.02 -8.43
C PHE A 196 26.35 -10.72 -6.97
N VAL A 197 25.18 -11.14 -6.50
CA VAL A 197 24.76 -11.00 -5.10
C VAL A 197 25.23 -12.20 -4.28
N ALA A 198 25.29 -13.37 -4.92
CA ALA A 198 26.01 -14.54 -4.42
C ALA A 198 26.95 -15.04 -5.53
N ASP A 199 28.23 -15.30 -5.22
CA ASP A 199 29.20 -15.77 -6.20
C ASP A 199 29.97 -17.00 -5.70
N GLY A 200 29.57 -18.17 -6.19
CA GLY A 200 30.31 -19.41 -5.97
C GLY A 200 31.42 -19.62 -6.99
N SER A 201 32.10 -20.76 -6.89
CA SER A 201 33.16 -21.12 -7.84
C SER A 201 32.60 -21.34 -9.25
N ARG A 202 32.86 -20.40 -10.15
CA ARG A 202 32.56 -20.48 -11.59
C ARG A 202 33.84 -20.68 -12.39
N ASN A 203 34.13 -21.94 -12.73
CA ASN A 203 35.38 -22.34 -13.40
C ASN A 203 35.17 -23.20 -14.65
N GLY A 204 33.94 -23.23 -15.17
CA GLY A 204 33.63 -23.94 -16.41
C GLY A 204 33.70 -23.04 -17.64
N LEU A 205 33.15 -23.54 -18.75
CA LEU A 205 33.05 -22.81 -20.01
C LEU A 205 31.61 -22.45 -20.37
N GLY A 206 30.62 -22.86 -19.57
CA GLY A 206 29.21 -22.63 -19.84
C GLY A 206 28.83 -21.15 -19.81
N GLU A 207 27.82 -20.80 -20.60
CA GLU A 207 27.31 -19.43 -20.72
C GLU A 207 25.79 -19.40 -20.60
N LEU A 208 25.26 -18.43 -19.84
CA LEU A 208 23.82 -18.20 -19.72
C LEU A 208 23.52 -16.74 -19.99
N THR A 209 22.71 -16.47 -21.02
CA THR A 209 22.13 -15.15 -21.26
C THR A 209 20.76 -15.06 -20.61
N ILE A 210 20.54 -14.00 -19.85
CA ILE A 210 19.32 -13.73 -19.10
C ILE A 210 18.74 -12.42 -19.63
N ASP A 211 17.56 -12.50 -20.24
CA ASP A 211 16.80 -11.35 -20.71
C ASP A 211 15.63 -11.05 -19.75
N ASN A 212 15.79 -10.00 -18.96
CA ASN A 212 14.73 -9.46 -18.13
C ASN A 212 13.95 -8.37 -18.89
N GLY A 213 13.09 -8.78 -19.82
CA GLY A 213 12.11 -7.90 -20.47
C GLY A 213 10.89 -7.51 -19.61
N THR A 214 10.93 -7.69 -18.29
CA THR A 214 9.85 -7.25 -17.39
C THR A 214 10.08 -5.83 -16.88
N SER A 215 9.07 -5.26 -16.23
CA SER A 215 9.15 -3.93 -15.59
C SER A 215 9.82 -3.96 -14.21
N SER A 216 10.16 -5.14 -13.67
CA SER A 216 10.71 -5.31 -12.33
C SER A 216 12.17 -5.75 -12.38
N ASP A 217 12.95 -5.33 -11.39
CA ASP A 217 14.30 -5.88 -11.23
C ASP A 217 14.20 -7.34 -10.79
N THR A 218 15.23 -8.13 -11.07
CA THR A 218 15.21 -9.56 -10.76
C THR A 218 16.57 -10.07 -10.34
N VAL A 219 16.61 -10.89 -9.30
CA VAL A 219 17.76 -11.74 -8.98
C VAL A 219 17.49 -13.13 -9.55
N VAL A 220 18.40 -13.60 -10.38
CA VAL A 220 18.37 -14.96 -10.94
C VAL A 220 19.39 -15.82 -10.23
N THR A 221 18.92 -16.89 -9.61
CA THR A 221 19.72 -17.82 -8.82
C THR A 221 19.82 -19.16 -9.54
N LEU A 222 21.04 -19.63 -9.77
CA LEU A 222 21.29 -20.99 -10.23
C LEU A 222 21.61 -21.85 -9.02
N ALA A 223 20.75 -22.82 -8.73
CA ALA A 223 20.87 -23.71 -7.59
C ALA A 223 21.24 -25.14 -8.00
N ARG A 224 21.98 -25.84 -7.12
CA ARG A 224 22.31 -27.26 -7.25
C ARG A 224 21.66 -28.02 -6.09
N GLY A 225 20.50 -28.62 -6.34
CA GLY A 225 19.62 -29.00 -5.24
C GLY A 225 19.07 -27.73 -4.60
N ASP A 226 19.19 -27.62 -3.28
CA ASP A 226 18.66 -26.48 -2.52
C ASP A 226 19.71 -25.37 -2.31
N ASP A 227 20.99 -25.62 -2.63
CA ASP A 227 22.07 -24.66 -2.44
C ASP A 227 22.25 -23.73 -3.66
N ALA A 228 22.28 -22.42 -3.44
CA ALA A 228 22.64 -21.45 -4.47
C ALA A 228 24.11 -21.64 -4.90
N ALA A 229 24.34 -21.86 -6.19
CA ALA A 229 25.69 -21.90 -6.75
C ALA A 229 26.19 -20.48 -7.07
N PHE A 230 25.31 -19.62 -7.56
CA PHE A 230 25.50 -18.18 -7.69
C PHE A 230 24.15 -17.51 -7.96
N ALA A 231 24.08 -16.21 -7.70
CA ALA A 231 22.93 -15.38 -8.01
C ALA A 231 23.36 -14.04 -8.59
N VAL A 232 22.65 -13.59 -9.62
CA VAL A 232 22.97 -12.36 -10.35
C VAL A 232 21.76 -11.45 -10.43
N TYR A 233 22.00 -10.17 -10.18
CA TYR A 233 21.02 -9.11 -10.30
C TYR A 233 20.93 -8.63 -11.74
N VAL A 234 19.73 -8.69 -12.32
CA VAL A 234 19.40 -8.27 -13.67
C VAL A 234 18.30 -7.22 -13.61
N ARG A 235 18.61 -6.01 -14.09
CA ARG A 235 17.66 -4.88 -14.04
C ARG A 235 16.45 -5.12 -14.96
N ALA A 236 15.34 -4.47 -14.64
CA ALA A 236 14.20 -4.35 -15.54
C ALA A 236 14.62 -3.89 -16.94
N GLU A 237 13.95 -4.43 -17.96
CA GLU A 237 14.20 -4.18 -19.38
C GLU A 237 15.70 -4.30 -19.80
N SER A 238 16.43 -5.21 -19.16
CA SER A 238 17.87 -5.38 -19.36
C SER A 238 18.27 -6.84 -19.58
N GLU A 239 19.41 -7.03 -20.24
CA GLU A 239 20.01 -8.33 -20.49
C GLU A 239 21.36 -8.43 -19.77
N PHE A 240 21.72 -9.64 -19.33
CA PHE A 240 23.06 -9.94 -18.84
C PHE A 240 23.48 -11.37 -19.20
N THR A 241 24.75 -11.54 -19.60
CA THR A 241 25.34 -12.87 -19.85
C THR A 241 26.28 -13.24 -18.72
N VAL A 242 25.98 -14.34 -18.04
CA VAL A 242 26.86 -14.99 -17.08
C VAL A 242 27.81 -15.93 -17.83
N TYR A 243 29.10 -15.74 -17.61
CA TYR A 243 30.17 -16.59 -18.16
C TYR A 243 30.75 -17.54 -17.11
N SER A 244 31.50 -18.52 -17.60
CA SER A 244 32.30 -19.46 -16.81
C SER A 244 31.51 -20.39 -15.90
N ILE A 245 30.28 -20.74 -16.31
CA ILE A 245 29.41 -21.65 -15.56
C ILE A 245 30.02 -23.06 -15.60
N SER A 246 30.20 -23.66 -14.43
CA SER A 246 30.73 -25.01 -14.27
C SER A 246 29.75 -26.08 -14.73
N ASP A 247 30.26 -27.17 -15.30
CA ASP A 247 29.44 -28.30 -15.72
C ASP A 247 28.65 -28.89 -14.54
N ALA A 248 27.32 -28.86 -14.64
CA ALA A 248 26.36 -29.41 -13.68
C ALA A 248 24.93 -29.25 -14.24
N SER A 249 23.97 -29.93 -13.61
CA SER A 249 22.54 -29.61 -13.76
C SER A 249 22.13 -28.58 -12.71
N TYR A 250 21.41 -27.53 -13.13
CA TYR A 250 20.96 -26.46 -12.26
C TYR A 250 19.45 -26.28 -12.34
N THR A 251 18.83 -26.00 -11.19
CA THR A 251 17.49 -25.39 -11.18
C THR A 251 17.65 -23.87 -11.19
N ILE A 252 16.90 -23.19 -12.05
CA ILE A 252 16.95 -21.72 -12.16
C ILE A 252 15.75 -21.14 -11.41
N TYR A 253 16.05 -20.40 -10.35
CA TYR A 253 15.10 -19.61 -9.57
C TYR A 253 15.23 -18.14 -9.95
N TYR A 254 14.17 -17.37 -9.79
CA TYR A 254 14.23 -15.93 -9.88
C TYR A 254 13.28 -15.25 -8.89
N ALA A 255 13.81 -14.22 -8.22
CA ALA A 255 13.06 -13.34 -7.34
C ALA A 255 12.97 -11.96 -8.00
N SER A 256 11.77 -11.45 -8.21
CA SER A 256 11.52 -10.12 -8.78
C SER A 256 11.04 -9.14 -7.73
N GLY A 257 11.32 -7.86 -7.92
CA GLY A 257 10.73 -6.80 -7.09
C GLY A 257 11.38 -5.44 -7.28
N ALA A 258 11.14 -4.58 -6.29
CA ALA A 258 11.66 -3.23 -6.18
C ALA A 258 12.33 -3.01 -4.82
N ASP A 259 13.18 -1.97 -4.76
CA ASP A 259 13.99 -1.60 -3.59
C ASP A 259 14.82 -2.78 -3.03
N TRP A 260 15.94 -3.07 -3.70
CA TRP A 260 16.87 -4.11 -3.26
C TRP A 260 17.52 -3.74 -1.92
N ASP A 261 17.37 -4.62 -0.93
CA ASP A 261 18.06 -4.54 0.34
C ASP A 261 19.30 -5.45 0.33
N SER A 262 20.49 -4.86 0.39
CA SER A 262 21.74 -5.60 0.42
C SER A 262 22.01 -6.27 1.78
N GLU A 263 21.32 -5.89 2.85
CA GLU A 263 21.52 -6.50 4.17
C GLU A 263 20.74 -7.80 4.31
N THR A 264 19.51 -7.82 3.78
CA THR A 264 18.63 -9.01 3.78
C THR A 264 18.63 -9.76 2.46
N GLU A 265 19.41 -9.30 1.48
CA GLU A 265 19.56 -9.88 0.14
C GLU A 265 18.21 -10.16 -0.54
N SER A 266 17.29 -9.22 -0.42
CA SER A 266 15.92 -9.36 -0.90
C SER A 266 15.34 -8.05 -1.44
N PHE A 267 14.29 -8.16 -2.23
CA PHE A 267 13.45 -7.00 -2.57
C PHE A 267 12.50 -6.72 -1.40
N THR A 268 12.25 -5.45 -1.14
CA THR A 268 11.31 -5.05 -0.08
C THR A 268 9.91 -4.78 -0.61
N ARG A 269 9.73 -4.64 -1.93
CA ARG A 269 8.43 -4.34 -2.56
C ARG A 269 8.18 -5.14 -3.83
N ASP A 270 6.90 -5.34 -4.14
CA ASP A 270 6.41 -6.04 -5.32
C ASP A 270 7.07 -7.42 -5.52
N CYS A 271 7.19 -8.18 -4.44
CA CYS A 271 8.01 -9.40 -4.42
C CYS A 271 7.30 -10.54 -5.15
N GLY A 272 8.04 -11.17 -6.06
CA GLY A 272 7.60 -12.37 -6.76
C GLY A 272 8.69 -13.41 -6.75
N PHE A 273 8.33 -14.66 -6.52
CA PHE A 273 9.25 -15.79 -6.49
C PHE A 273 8.79 -16.87 -7.46
N SER A 274 9.71 -17.32 -8.31
CA SER A 274 9.39 -18.31 -9.32
C SER A 274 10.62 -19.12 -9.67
N ARG A 275 10.39 -20.26 -10.31
CA ARG A 275 11.45 -21.08 -10.89
C ARG A 275 11.05 -21.64 -12.24
N PHE A 276 12.04 -21.95 -13.05
CA PHE A 276 11.86 -22.76 -14.24
C PHE A 276 11.60 -24.22 -13.85
N GLU A 277 10.68 -24.88 -14.56
CA GLU A 277 10.38 -26.30 -14.30
C GLU A 277 11.46 -27.23 -14.89
N GLY A 278 12.14 -26.79 -15.95
CA GLY A 278 13.26 -27.50 -16.56
C GLY A 278 14.58 -27.19 -15.86
N GLU A 279 15.44 -28.21 -15.74
CA GLU A 279 16.83 -28.00 -15.32
C GLU A 279 17.70 -27.56 -16.51
N ALA A 280 18.68 -26.70 -16.22
CA ALA A 280 19.71 -26.28 -17.16
C ALA A 280 20.97 -27.14 -16.96
N ALA A 281 21.24 -28.03 -17.90
CA ALA A 281 22.42 -28.90 -17.88
C ALA A 281 23.58 -28.28 -18.67
N PHE A 282 24.62 -27.84 -17.97
CA PHE A 282 25.85 -27.37 -18.58
C PHE A 282 26.85 -28.51 -18.72
N GLU A 283 27.36 -28.71 -19.94
CA GLU A 283 28.31 -29.77 -20.26
C GLU A 283 29.40 -29.22 -21.19
N THR A 284 30.64 -29.62 -20.92
CA THR A 284 31.81 -29.27 -21.72
C THR A 284 32.44 -30.54 -22.30
N THR A 285 32.67 -30.55 -23.61
CA THR A 285 33.44 -31.58 -24.31
C THR A 285 34.81 -31.04 -24.71
N SER A 286 35.62 -31.85 -25.40
CA SER A 286 36.92 -31.40 -25.92
C SER A 286 36.82 -30.30 -26.99
N SER A 287 35.64 -30.03 -27.55
CA SER A 287 35.46 -29.09 -28.66
C SER A 287 34.25 -28.17 -28.56
N THR A 288 33.35 -28.39 -27.60
CA THR A 288 32.10 -27.62 -27.45
C THR A 288 31.76 -27.46 -25.97
N TYR A 289 30.94 -26.46 -25.65
CA TYR A 289 30.34 -26.25 -24.34
C TYR A 289 28.89 -25.79 -24.49
N THR A 290 28.11 -25.86 -23.41
CA THR A 290 26.70 -25.43 -23.41
C THR A 290 26.56 -23.91 -23.29
N THR A 291 25.73 -23.32 -24.17
CA THR A 291 25.22 -21.95 -24.04
C THR A 291 23.69 -22.00 -23.95
N TYR A 292 23.12 -21.32 -22.96
CA TYR A 292 21.69 -21.14 -22.80
C TYR A 292 21.28 -19.68 -22.89
N SER A 293 20.01 -19.46 -23.26
CA SER A 293 19.35 -18.16 -23.19
C SER A 293 17.98 -18.37 -22.55
N ILE A 294 17.64 -17.52 -21.57
CA ILE A 294 16.33 -17.52 -20.91
C ILE A 294 15.73 -16.12 -20.97
N THR A 295 14.41 -16.04 -21.08
CA THR A 295 13.65 -14.81 -20.91
C THR A 295 12.84 -14.91 -19.62
N LEU A 296 12.76 -13.83 -18.86
CA LEU A 296 11.94 -13.73 -17.65
C LEU A 296 10.51 -13.24 -17.94
N HIS A 297 10.15 -13.20 -19.21
CA HIS A 297 8.85 -12.79 -19.72
C HIS A 297 8.40 -13.74 -20.84
N PRO A 298 7.07 -13.86 -21.08
CA PRO A 298 6.56 -14.67 -22.17
C PRO A 298 7.01 -14.13 -23.53
N VAL A 299 7.50 -15.04 -24.38
CA VAL A 299 7.85 -14.75 -25.78
C VAL A 299 7.12 -15.71 -26.70
N GLU A 300 6.82 -15.27 -27.92
CA GLU A 300 6.25 -16.14 -28.96
C GLU A 300 7.21 -17.31 -29.20
N ASP A 301 6.66 -18.53 -29.25
CA ASP A 301 7.41 -19.79 -29.37
C ASP A 301 8.38 -20.12 -28.22
N GLY A 302 8.22 -19.50 -27.04
CA GLY A 302 8.94 -19.88 -25.83
C GLY A 302 8.71 -21.35 -25.44
N ASN A 303 9.77 -22.04 -25.02
CA ASN A 303 9.76 -23.47 -24.71
C ASN A 303 9.95 -23.79 -23.21
N ALA A 304 9.99 -22.75 -22.37
CA ALA A 304 10.24 -22.88 -20.94
C ALA A 304 8.97 -22.53 -20.14
N THR A 305 8.63 -23.38 -19.18
CA THR A 305 7.55 -23.14 -18.22
C THR A 305 8.12 -22.74 -16.86
N THR A 306 7.40 -21.87 -16.18
CA THR A 306 7.73 -21.43 -14.82
C THR A 306 6.59 -21.75 -13.88
N ARG A 307 6.92 -21.87 -12.60
CA ARG A 307 5.93 -22.01 -11.52
C ARG A 307 6.30 -21.09 -10.35
N PRO A 308 5.31 -20.60 -9.59
CA PRO A 308 5.57 -19.86 -8.36
C PRO A 308 6.31 -20.75 -7.36
N VAL A 309 7.09 -20.12 -6.50
CA VAL A 309 7.86 -20.75 -5.42
C VAL A 309 7.48 -20.04 -4.12
N ASP A 310 7.30 -20.81 -3.06
CA ASP A 310 7.12 -20.23 -1.73
C ASP A 310 8.44 -19.54 -1.30
N PRO A 311 8.40 -18.33 -0.71
CA PRO A 311 9.62 -17.65 -0.27
C PRO A 311 10.51 -18.53 0.64
N GLU A 312 9.93 -19.39 1.47
CA GLU A 312 10.68 -20.31 2.36
C GLU A 312 11.36 -21.46 1.60
N GLU A 313 10.95 -21.73 0.36
CA GLU A 313 11.56 -22.72 -0.55
C GLU A 313 12.58 -22.09 -1.52
N PHE A 314 12.80 -20.77 -1.44
CA PHE A 314 13.78 -20.09 -2.28
C PHE A 314 15.20 -20.36 -1.77
N PRO A 315 16.20 -20.60 -2.64
CA PRO A 315 17.57 -20.85 -2.20
C PRO A 315 18.16 -19.65 -1.44
N ASP A 316 18.77 -19.93 -0.28
CA ASP A 316 19.54 -18.95 0.49
C ASP A 316 20.73 -18.42 -0.35
N LEU A 317 21.02 -17.13 -0.22
CA LEU A 317 22.09 -16.42 -0.95
C LEU A 317 23.41 -16.34 -0.17
#